data_AF-A0A2V8WEM8-F1
#
_entry.id   AF-A0A2V8WEM8-F1
#
_cell.length_a   1.000
_cell.length_b   1.000
_cell.length_c   1.000
_cell.angle_alpha   90.00
_cell.angle_beta   90.00
_cell.angle_gamma   90.00
#
_symmetry.space_group_name_H-M   'P 1'
#
loop_
_entity.id
_entity.type
_entity.pdbx_description
1 polymer ?
#
loop_
_entity_poly.entity_id
_entity_poly.type
_entity_poly.pdbx_seq_one_letter_code
_entity_poly.pdbx_strand_id
1 'polypeptide(L)'
;MAHQFTTSYLKDSIDLFRYYKKLGERAMSQCPDAALFATLDAESNSIAIIVKHMAGNMRSRWTDFLTTDGEKPDRNRDTESCASLRW
;
A
#
# COMPACT_ATOMS: atom_id res chain seq x y z
N MET A 1 -31.01 15.26 13.27
CA MET A 1 -29.97 14.69 14.16
C MET A 1 -28.65 15.28 13.72
N ALA A 2 -27.97 16.08 14.55
CA ALA A 2 -26.64 16.57 14.21
C ALA A 2 -25.66 15.39 14.25
N HIS A 3 -24.90 15.17 13.18
CA HIS A 3 -23.83 14.19 13.18
C HIS A 3 -22.75 14.63 14.18
N GLN A 4 -22.54 13.84 15.24
CA GLN A 4 -21.49 14.10 16.22
C GLN A 4 -20.17 13.55 15.68
N PHE A 5 -19.20 14.43 15.41
CA PHE A 5 -17.85 14.02 15.05
C PHE A 5 -17.15 13.42 16.28
N THR A 6 -16.88 12.12 16.26
CA THR A 6 -16.04 11.48 17.28
C THR A 6 -14.60 11.43 16.79
N THR A 7 -13.67 11.98 17.57
CA THR A 7 -12.23 11.91 17.27
C THR A 7 -11.64 10.51 17.47
N SER A 8 -12.40 9.59 18.10
CA SER A 8 -12.03 8.19 18.29
C SER A 8 -11.80 7.50 16.96
N TYR A 9 -12.75 7.58 16.02
CA TYR A 9 -12.69 6.77 14.80
C TYR A 9 -11.46 7.09 13.92
N LEU A 10 -11.15 8.38 13.74
CA LEU A 10 -9.97 8.78 12.97
C LEU A 10 -8.68 8.33 13.66
N LYS A 11 -8.59 8.50 14.98
CA LYS A 11 -7.43 8.05 15.75
C LYS A 11 -7.26 6.53 15.64
N ASP A 12 -8.33 5.78 15.86
CA ASP A 12 -8.34 4.31 15.83
C ASP A 12 -7.98 3.79 14.44
N SER A 13 -8.49 4.42 13.38
CA SER A 13 -8.16 4.08 11.99
C SER A 13 -6.67 4.31 11.68
N ILE A 14 -6.10 5.44 12.14
CA ILE A 14 -4.68 5.74 11.97
C ILE A 14 -3.81 4.73 12.75
N ASP A 15 -4.19 4.41 13.98
CA ASP A 15 -3.44 3.47 14.81
C ASP A 15 -3.47 2.05 14.21
N LEU A 16 -4.62 1.62 13.70
CA LEU A 16 -4.77 0.34 13.01
C LEU A 16 -3.96 0.30 11.71
N PHE A 17 -3.93 1.38 10.94
CA PHE A 17 -3.13 1.47 9.71
C PHE A 17 -1.62 1.33 10.02
N ARG A 18 -1.14 2.01 11.07
CA ARG A 18 0.25 1.88 11.54
C ARG A 18 0.56 0.47 12.04
N TYR A 19 -0.38 -0.15 12.73
CA TYR A 19 -0.24 -1.53 13.19
C TYR A 19 -0.04 -2.50 12.01
N TYR A 20 -0.87 -2.42 10.97
CA TYR A 20 -0.73 -3.27 9.79
C TYR A 20 0.58 -3.01 9.02
N LYS A 21 1.01 -1.74 8.90
CA LYS A 21 2.33 -1.43 8.32
C LYS A 21 3.44 -2.13 9.09
N LYS A 22 3.44 -2.03 10.42
CA LYS A 22 4.44 -2.70 11.27
C LYS A 22 4.39 -4.22 11.14
N LEU A 23 3.20 -4.81 10.98
CA LEU A 23 3.06 -6.24 10.74
C LEU A 23 3.70 -6.66 9.40
N GLY A 24 3.44 -5.90 8.34
CA GLY A 24 4.05 -6.13 7.03
C GLY A 24 5.57 -5.99 7.05
N GLU A 25 6.10 -4.95 7.69
CA GLU A 25 7.55 -4.76 7.87
C GLU A 25 8.21 -5.92 8.61
N ARG A 26 7.59 -6.40 9.69
CA ARG A 26 8.06 -7.57 10.44
C ARG A 26 7.96 -8.87 9.66
N ALA A 27 6.97 -9.01 8.78
CA ALA A 27 6.87 -10.16 7.90
C ALA A 27 8.02 -10.17 6.89
N MET A 28 8.27 -9.02 6.23
CA MET A 28 9.36 -8.89 5.27
C MET A 28 10.74 -9.07 5.90
N SER A 29 10.94 -8.62 7.15
CA SER A 29 12.23 -8.79 7.85
C SER A 29 12.57 -10.25 8.17
N GLN A 30 11.63 -11.18 8.06
CA GLN A 30 11.87 -12.61 8.23
C GLN A 30 12.37 -13.28 6.94
N CYS A 31 12.33 -12.58 5.81
CA CYS A 31 12.76 -13.08 4.52
C CYS A 31 14.16 -12.58 4.17
N PRO A 32 15.03 -13.41 3.56
CA PRO A 32 16.25 -12.90 2.95
C PRO A 32 15.90 -12.02 1.74
N ASP A 33 16.75 -11.04 1.43
CA ASP A 33 16.52 -10.06 0.35
C ASP A 33 16.15 -10.71 -0.99
N ALA A 34 16.82 -11.80 -1.36
CA ALA A 34 16.52 -12.53 -2.60
C ALA A 34 15.07 -13.07 -2.64
N ALA A 35 14.51 -13.47 -1.50
CA ALA A 35 13.15 -13.96 -1.41
C ALA A 35 12.10 -12.84 -1.56
N LEU A 36 12.46 -11.57 -1.34
CA LEU A 36 11.54 -10.45 -1.59
C LEU A 36 11.19 -10.31 -3.08
N PHE A 37 12.10 -10.75 -3.96
CA PHE A 37 11.96 -10.65 -5.41
C PHE A 37 11.53 -11.97 -6.08
N ALA A 38 11.51 -13.07 -5.33
CA ALA A 38 11.14 -14.38 -5.85
C ALA A 38 9.63 -14.48 -6.12
N THR A 39 9.27 -15.20 -7.18
CA THR A 39 7.89 -15.61 -7.49
C THR A 39 7.75 -17.11 -7.22
N LEU A 40 6.64 -17.53 -6.61
CA LEU A 40 6.41 -18.94 -6.28
C LEU A 40 5.98 -19.77 -7.50
N ASP A 41 5.32 -19.12 -8.45
CA ASP A 41 4.86 -19.68 -9.73
C ASP A 41 4.70 -18.54 -10.76
N ALA A 42 4.28 -18.88 -11.98
CA ALA A 42 4.16 -17.93 -13.09
C ALA A 42 3.01 -16.91 -12.96
N GLU A 43 2.02 -17.19 -12.11
CA GLU A 43 0.85 -16.34 -11.87
C GLU A 43 0.97 -15.55 -10.54
N SER A 44 1.95 -15.89 -9.71
CA SER A 44 2.22 -15.25 -8.43
C SER A 44 3.07 -13.98 -8.55
N ASN A 45 2.64 -12.91 -7.88
CA ASN A 45 3.47 -11.73 -7.65
C ASN A 45 4.50 -11.98 -6.53
N SER A 46 5.69 -11.39 -6.67
CA SER A 46 6.66 -11.34 -5.57
C SER A 46 6.21 -10.37 -4.47
N ILE A 47 6.82 -10.49 -3.29
CA ILE A 47 6.58 -9.58 -2.16
C ILE A 47 6.84 -8.12 -2.59
N ALA A 48 7.93 -7.89 -3.33
CA ALA A 48 8.30 -6.57 -3.83
C ALA A 48 7.21 -5.96 -4.74
N ILE A 49 6.63 -6.75 -5.65
CA ILE A 49 5.56 -6.28 -6.54
C ILE A 49 4.30 -5.94 -5.74
N ILE A 50 3.92 -6.78 -4.78
CA ILE A 50 2.75 -6.54 -3.91
C ILE A 50 2.92 -5.23 -3.14
N VAL A 51 4.08 -5.01 -2.53
CA VAL A 51 4.36 -3.78 -1.74
C VAL A 51 4.40 -2.55 -2.64
N LYS A 52 4.99 -2.64 -3.83
CA LYS A 52 4.99 -1.55 -4.83
C LYS A 52 3.57 -1.17 -5.21
N HIS A 53 2.71 -2.15 -5.52
CA HIS A 53 1.31 -1.90 -5.86
C HIS A 53 0.53 -1.28 -4.68
N MET A 54 0.72 -1.80 -3.46
CA MET A 54 0.08 -1.21 -2.27
C MET A 54 0.52 0.23 -2.06
N ALA A 55 1.83 0.54 -2.17
CA ALA A 55 2.33 1.91 -2.00
C ALA A 55 1.75 2.87 -3.05
N GLY A 56 1.72 2.46 -4.33
CA GLY A 56 1.12 3.24 -5.41
C GLY A 56 -0.37 3.48 -5.21
N ASN A 57 -1.12 2.43 -4.85
CA ASN A 57 -2.55 2.55 -4.54
C ASN A 57 -2.80 3.49 -3.34
N MET A 58 -2.04 3.34 -2.25
CA MET A 58 -2.21 4.17 -1.04
C MET A 58 -1.92 5.64 -1.34
N ARG A 59 -0.85 5.95 -2.08
CA ARG A 59 -0.55 7.33 -2.52
C ARG A 59 -1.66 7.88 -3.39
N SER A 60 -2.08 7.13 -4.40
CA SER A 60 -3.06 7.61 -5.37
C SER A 60 -4.41 7.92 -4.73
N ARG A 61 -4.90 7.00 -3.90
CA ARG A 61 -6.27 7.03 -3.37
C ARG A 61 -6.43 7.91 -2.13
N TRP A 62 -5.36 8.14 -1.36
CA TRP A 62 -5.42 8.91 -0.12
C TRP A 62 -4.78 10.31 -0.19
N THR A 63 -4.19 10.70 -1.31
CA THR A 63 -3.80 12.11 -1.55
C THR A 63 -4.99 12.90 -2.09
N ASP A 64 -5.26 14.08 -1.54
CA ASP A 64 -6.35 14.98 -1.97
C ASP A 64 -7.72 14.27 -2.12
N PHE A 65 -7.96 13.27 -1.27
CA PHE A 65 -9.07 12.31 -1.44
C PHE A 65 -10.47 12.92 -1.31
N LEU A 66 -10.58 14.10 -0.68
CA LEU A 66 -11.83 14.84 -0.56
C LEU A 66 -12.12 15.74 -1.77
N THR A 67 -11.10 16.03 -2.59
CA THR A 67 -11.17 17.09 -3.62
C THR A 67 -10.83 16.59 -5.02
N THR A 68 -10.26 15.39 -5.14
CA THR A 68 -9.83 14.83 -6.42
C THR A 68 -10.15 13.34 -6.49
N ASP A 69 -10.28 12.81 -7.70
CA ASP A 69 -10.45 11.38 -7.90
C ASP A 69 -9.22 10.61 -7.35
N GLY A 70 -9.47 9.37 -6.92
CA GLY A 70 -8.48 8.53 -6.28
C GLY A 70 -7.46 7.90 -7.24
N GLU A 71 -7.63 8.02 -8.57
CA GLU A 71 -6.54 7.74 -9.53
C GLU A 71 -5.82 9.04 -9.89
N LYS A 72 -4.54 9.15 -9.54
CA LYS A 72 -3.75 10.33 -9.88
C LYS A 72 -3.22 10.24 -11.30
N PRO A 73 -3.19 11.36 -12.06
CA PRO A 73 -2.68 11.35 -13.44
C PRO A 73 -1.22 10.90 -13.56
N ASP A 74 -0.43 11.02 -12.49
CA ASP A 74 0.96 10.56 -12.42
C ASP A 74 1.09 9.08 -12.00
N ARG A 75 -0.01 8.39 -11.69
CA ARG A 75 0.01 6.97 -11.35
C ARG A 75 0.04 6.12 -12.61
N ASN A 76 1.11 5.36 -12.79
CA ASN A 76 1.21 4.38 -13.88
C ASN A 76 0.95 2.96 -13.36
N ARG A 77 -0.34 2.64 -13.14
CA ARG A 77 -0.79 1.37 -12.55
C ARG A 77 -0.17 0.14 -13.23
N ASP A 78 -0.09 0.14 -14.55
CA ASP A 78 0.39 -1.03 -15.30
C ASP A 78 1.88 -1.32 -15.04
N THR A 79 2.65 -0.28 -14.71
CA THR A 79 4.07 -0.44 -14.34
C THR A 79 4.28 -0.92 -12.91
N GLU A 80 3.25 -0.87 -12.05
CA GLU A 80 3.34 -1.40 -10.68
C GLU A 80 3.47 -2.93 -10.68
N SER A 81 2.91 -3.61 -11.69
CA SER A 81 3.03 -5.06 -11.90
C SER A 81 4.35 -5.48 -12.55
N CYS A 82 5.11 -4.53 -13.10
CA CYS A 82 6.42 -4.79 -13.70
C CYS A 82 7.53 -4.85 -12.64
N ALA A 83 8.42 -5.84 -12.77
CA ALA A 83 9.58 -6.05 -11.89
C ALA A 83 10.62 -4.91 -11.91
N SER A 84 10.48 -3.92 -12.80
CA SER A 84 11.33 -2.72 -12.79
C SER A 84 11.03 -1.86 -11.56
N LEU A 85 11.96 -1.85 -10.59
CA LEU A 85 11.93 -0.98 -9.42
C LEU A 85 12.53 0.38 -9.77
N ARG A 86 11.81 1.15 -10.59
CA ARG A 86 11.99 2.60 -10.65
C ARG A 86 10.88 3.19 -9.77
N TRP A 87 11.29 3.93 -8.74
CA TRP A 87 10.41 4.66 -7.83
C TRP A 87 9.97 5.98 -8.46
#